data_AF-A0A358PIP3-F1
#
_entry.id   AF-A0A358PIP3-F1
#
_cell.length_a   1.000
_cell.length_b   1.000
_cell.length_c   1.000
_cell.angle_alpha   90.00
_cell.angle_beta   90.00
_cell.angle_gamma   90.00
#
_symmetry.space_group_name_H-M   'P 1'
#
loop_
_entity.id
_entity.type
_entity.pdbx_description
1 polymer ?
#
loop_
_entity_poly.entity_id
_entity_poly.type
_entity_poly.pdbx_seq_one_letter_code
_entity_poly.pdbx_strand_id
1 'polypeptide(L)'
;MKTYERFLNYVRIHTASSEDSSSVPTTERQFDLANLLVKELHAIGVENARVDDKCYVYASVAATPGCESCPAIGFIAHMDTVPDFSGENVQPRIIENYDGGDV
;
A
#
# COMPACT_ATOMS: atom_id res chain seq x y z
N MET A 1 15.31 -1.51 -7.93
CA MET A 1 14.30 -2.38 -7.29
C MET A 1 13.25 -2.70 -8.34
N LYS A 2 12.99 -3.98 -8.59
CA LYS A 2 11.90 -4.41 -9.47
C LYS A 2 10.57 -4.17 -8.75
N THR A 3 9.51 -3.85 -9.49
CA THR A 3 8.20 -3.50 -8.91
C THR A 3 7.66 -4.60 -7.97
N TYR A 4 7.86 -5.87 -8.32
CA TYR A 4 7.38 -6.98 -7.49
C TYR A 4 8.08 -7.05 -6.13
N GLU A 5 9.29 -6.52 -5.95
CA GLU A 5 9.99 -6.57 -4.66
C GLU A 5 9.26 -5.74 -3.60
N ARG A 6 8.72 -4.56 -3.98
CA ARG A 6 7.84 -3.77 -3.09
C ARG A 6 6.56 -4.53 -2.78
N PHE A 7 5.92 -5.08 -3.81
CA PHE A 7 4.68 -5.84 -3.65
C PHE A 7 4.85 -7.00 -2.66
N LEU A 8 5.94 -7.78 -2.78
CA LEU A 8 6.25 -8.89 -1.88
C LEU A 8 6.52 -8.47 -0.43
N ASN A 9 6.97 -7.24 -0.21
CA ASN A 9 7.08 -6.70 1.15
C ASN A 9 5.71 -6.32 1.71
N TYR A 10 4.84 -5.70 0.90
CA TYR A 10 3.52 -5.27 1.36
C TYR A 10 2.59 -6.44 1.68
N VAL A 11 2.58 -7.49 0.84
CA VAL A 11 1.69 -8.66 1.06
C VAL A 11 1.98 -9.42 2.35
N ARG A 12 3.16 -9.23 2.96
CA ARG A 12 3.53 -9.86 4.24
C ARG A 12 3.00 -9.09 5.45
N ILE A 13 2.50 -7.87 5.25
CA ILE A 13 1.94 -7.04 6.31
C ILE A 13 0.46 -7.39 6.46
N HIS A 14 0.06 -7.76 7.66
CA HIS A 14 -1.31 -8.13 7.95
C HIS A 14 -2.19 -6.88 8.00
N THR A 15 -2.98 -6.65 6.95
CA THR A 15 -3.86 -5.46 6.82
C THR A 15 -5.34 -5.79 6.73
N ALA A 16 -5.76 -7.03 7.01
CA ALA A 16 -7.15 -7.45 6.83
C ALA A 16 -8.10 -6.53 7.63
N SER A 17 -9.19 -6.10 7.02
CA SER A 17 -10.22 -5.30 7.69
C SER A 17 -11.06 -6.15 8.65
N SER A 18 -11.97 -5.52 9.39
CA SER A 18 -12.93 -6.18 10.29
C SER A 18 -14.33 -5.61 10.07
N GLU A 19 -15.32 -6.48 9.86
CA GLU A 19 -16.73 -6.07 9.72
C GLU A 19 -17.38 -5.75 11.08
N ASP A 20 -16.80 -6.25 12.17
CA ASP A 20 -17.33 -6.08 13.53
C ASP A 20 -17.00 -4.71 14.14
N SER A 21 -16.18 -3.89 13.46
CA SER A 21 -15.76 -2.58 13.94
C SER A 21 -16.45 -1.45 13.18
N SER A 22 -16.82 -0.40 13.91
CA SER A 22 -17.28 0.87 13.35
C SER A 22 -16.19 1.96 13.31
N SER A 23 -14.96 1.63 13.72
CA SER A 23 -13.82 2.54 13.65
C SER A 23 -13.30 2.69 12.21
N VAL A 24 -12.57 3.77 11.96
CA VAL A 24 -11.83 3.97 10.71
C VAL A 24 -10.36 4.23 11.07
N PRO A 25 -9.42 3.33 10.68
CA PRO A 25 -9.66 2.04 10.03
C PRO A 25 -10.36 1.05 10.96
N THR A 26 -10.96 -0.01 10.41
CA THR A 26 -11.63 -1.05 11.22
C THR A 26 -10.66 -1.89 12.03
N THR A 27 -9.38 -1.89 11.65
CA THR A 27 -8.30 -2.58 12.36
C THR A 27 -7.05 -1.72 12.42
N GLU A 28 -6.51 -1.50 13.62
CA GLU A 28 -5.30 -0.68 13.87
C GLU A 28 -4.07 -1.17 13.09
N ARG A 29 -3.94 -2.47 12.84
CA ARG A 29 -2.84 -3.06 12.05
C ARG A 29 -2.68 -2.47 10.65
N GLN A 30 -3.72 -1.85 10.08
CA GLN A 30 -3.60 -1.15 8.79
C GLN A 30 -2.59 0.02 8.84
N PHE A 31 -2.37 0.62 10.02
CA PHE A 31 -1.35 1.65 10.20
C PHE A 31 0.07 1.13 9.95
N ASP A 32 0.34 -0.17 10.08
CA ASP A 32 1.68 -0.73 9.83
C ASP A 32 2.10 -0.52 8.37
N LEU A 33 1.19 -0.83 7.43
CA LEU A 33 1.42 -0.56 6.01
C LEU A 33 1.40 0.95 5.72
N ALA A 34 0.47 1.70 6.30
CA ALA A 34 0.37 3.14 6.07
C ALA A 34 1.66 3.90 6.45
N ASN A 35 2.22 3.59 7.62
CA ASN A 35 3.47 4.19 8.10
C ASN A 35 4.67 3.77 7.25
N LEU A 36 4.71 2.52 6.79
CA LEU A 36 5.74 2.07 5.85
C LEU A 36 5.66 2.84 4.53
N LEU A 37 4.46 3.02 3.97
CA LEU A 37 4.25 3.77 2.72
C LEU A 37 4.71 5.23 2.86
N VAL A 38 4.37 5.91 3.96
CA VAL A 38 4.86 7.28 4.22
C VAL A 38 6.39 7.32 4.25
N LYS A 39 7.03 6.40 4.96
CA LYS A 39 8.49 6.29 5.01
C LYS A 39 9.10 6.05 3.63
N GLU A 40 8.49 5.19 2.82
CA GLU A 40 8.96 4.91 1.46
C GLU A 40 8.76 6.11 0.51
N LEU A 41 7.67 6.86 0.66
CA LEU A 41 7.39 8.09 -0.07
C LEU A 41 8.39 9.19 0.26
N HIS A 42 8.72 9.38 1.54
CA HIS A 42 9.80 10.28 1.97
C HIS A 42 11.15 9.84 1.39
N ALA A 43 11.46 8.54 1.41
CA ALA A 43 12.72 8.01 0.88
C ALA A 43 12.90 8.24 -0.63
N ILE A 44 11.82 8.47 -1.39
CA ILE A 44 11.86 8.83 -2.81
C ILE A 44 11.65 10.33 -3.08
N GLY A 45 11.69 11.16 -2.03
CA GLY A 45 11.65 12.62 -2.12
C GLY A 45 10.26 13.26 -2.09
N VAL A 46 9.22 12.51 -1.72
CA VAL A 46 7.84 13.04 -1.59
C VAL A 46 7.61 13.50 -0.14
N GLU A 47 8.22 14.63 0.21
CA GLU A 47 8.29 15.15 1.59
C GLU A 47 6.93 15.44 2.25
N ASN A 48 5.91 15.74 1.45
CA ASN A 48 4.58 16.04 1.98
C ASN A 48 3.72 14.80 2.27
N ALA A 49 4.30 13.60 2.11
CA ALA A 49 3.64 12.35 2.45
C ALA A 49 3.30 12.30 3.94
N ARG A 50 2.06 11.91 4.25
CA ARG A 50 1.56 11.79 5.63
C ARG A 50 0.45 10.76 5.72
N VAL A 51 0.26 10.22 6.92
CA VAL A 51 -0.93 9.45 7.29
C VAL A 51 -1.77 10.29 8.26
N ASP A 52 -3.08 10.30 8.09
CA ASP A 52 -3.99 10.97 9.02
C ASP A 52 -4.48 10.03 10.15
N ASP A 53 -5.31 10.55 11.05
CA ASP A 53 -5.88 9.82 12.18
C ASP A 53 -6.84 8.69 11.77
N LYS A 54 -7.27 8.67 10.50
CA LYS A 54 -8.16 7.67 9.91
C LYS A 54 -7.43 6.70 9.00
N CYS A 55 -6.10 6.68 9.04
CA CYS A 55 -5.23 5.80 8.25
C CYS A 55 -5.29 6.07 6.74
N TYR A 56 -5.62 7.28 6.30
CA TYR A 56 -5.44 7.67 4.89
C TYR A 56 -4.02 8.17 4.66
N VAL A 57 -3.33 7.55 3.70
CA VAL A 57 -2.03 8.03 3.22
C VAL A 57 -2.25 9.06 2.10
N TYR A 58 -1.75 10.28 2.31
CA TYR A 58 -1.77 11.34 1.33
C TYR A 58 -0.35 11.70 0.91
N ALA A 59 -0.16 11.96 -0.38
CA ALA A 59 1.08 12.49 -0.93
C ALA A 59 0.78 13.23 -2.24
N SER A 60 1.65 14.16 -2.63
CA SER A 60 1.56 14.79 -3.95
C SER A 60 2.94 15.01 -4.54
N VAL A 61 3.09 14.67 -5.82
CA VAL A 61 4.29 14.99 -6.59
C VAL A 61 4.07 16.31 -7.31
N ALA A 62 5.07 17.19 -7.30
CA ALA A 62 5.00 18.45 -8.04
C ALA A 62 4.81 18.20 -9.54
N ALA A 63 4.18 19.16 -10.22
CA ALA A 63 4.06 19.10 -11.68
C ALA A 63 5.46 19.01 -12.32
N THR A 64 5.54 18.29 -13.44
CA THR A 64 6.74 18.35 -14.28
C THR A 64 6.92 19.79 -14.77
N PRO A 65 8.15 20.34 -14.81
CA PRO A 65 8.38 21.71 -15.24
C PRO A 65 7.73 22.02 -16.59
N GLY A 66 6.93 23.10 -16.64
CA GLY A 66 6.13 23.49 -17.81
C GLY A 66 4.69 22.94 -17.84
N CYS A 67 4.32 22.10 -16.88
CA CYS A 67 2.97 21.56 -16.71
C CYS A 67 2.23 22.10 -15.48
N GLU A 68 2.70 23.20 -14.87
CA GLU A 68 2.17 23.73 -13.61
C GLU A 68 0.70 24.19 -13.71
N SER A 69 0.24 24.53 -14.92
CA SER A 69 -1.15 24.90 -15.20
C SER A 69 -2.03 23.72 -15.65
N CYS A 70 -1.45 22.53 -15.83
CA CYS A 70 -2.20 21.34 -16.20
C CYS A 70 -3.07 20.85 -15.04
N PRO A 71 -4.23 20.22 -15.31
CA PRO A 71 -5.05 19.60 -14.28
C PRO A 71 -4.27 18.52 -13.52
N ALA A 72 -4.40 18.52 -12.19
CA ALA A 72 -3.85 17.47 -11.35
C ALA A 72 -4.61 16.14 -11.57
N ILE A 73 -3.89 15.03 -11.54
CA ILE A 73 -4.44 13.67 -11.59
C ILE A 73 -4.22 12.95 -10.25
N GLY A 74 -5.19 12.15 -9.84
CA GLY A 74 -5.14 11.36 -8.61
C GLY A 74 -5.08 9.87 -8.89
N PHE A 75 -4.21 9.16 -8.17
CA PHE A 75 -4.16 7.70 -8.16
C PHE A 75 -4.53 7.22 -6.76
N ILE A 76 -5.42 6.23 -6.69
CA ILE A 76 -5.96 5.72 -5.42
C ILE A 76 -5.85 4.20 -5.43
N ALA A 77 -5.43 3.66 -4.28
CA ALA A 77 -5.48 2.25 -3.95
C ALA A 77 -5.95 2.11 -2.49
N HIS A 78 -6.52 0.96 -2.14
CA HIS A 78 -6.82 0.62 -0.76
C HIS A 78 -5.68 -0.24 -0.17
N MET A 79 -5.56 -0.26 1.16
CA MET A 79 -4.46 -0.92 1.88
C MET A 79 -4.87 -2.24 2.52
N ASP A 80 -6.16 -2.40 2.80
CA ASP A 80 -6.70 -3.55 3.51
C ASP A 80 -6.87 -4.76 2.60
N THR A 81 -6.90 -5.93 3.24
CA THR A 81 -7.25 -7.21 2.62
C THR A 81 -8.59 -7.70 3.16
N VAL A 82 -9.24 -8.60 2.44
CA VAL A 82 -10.53 -9.18 2.83
C VAL A 82 -10.38 -10.07 4.08
N PRO A 83 -11.34 -10.05 5.03
CA PRO A 83 -11.30 -10.90 6.22
C PRO A 83 -11.58 -12.39 5.95
N ASP A 84 -12.17 -12.74 4.80
CA ASP A 84 -12.60 -14.10 4.42
C ASP A 84 -11.47 -15.13 4.44
N PHE A 85 -10.23 -14.68 4.20
CA PHE A 85 -9.02 -15.50 4.29
C PHE A 85 -7.93 -14.75 5.05
N SER A 86 -7.16 -15.48 5.85
CA SER A 86 -6.12 -14.86 6.66
C SER A 86 -5.05 -14.18 5.79
N GLY A 87 -4.92 -12.88 5.97
CA GLY A 87 -3.78 -12.08 5.49
C GLY A 87 -2.59 -12.08 6.46
N GLU A 88 -2.62 -12.92 7.50
CA GLU A 88 -1.54 -13.01 8.48
C GLU A 88 -0.45 -13.99 8.03
N ASN A 89 0.82 -13.62 8.24
CA ASN A 89 1.98 -14.48 7.99
C ASN A 89 2.09 -15.02 6.55
N VAL A 90 1.58 -14.27 5.57
CA VAL A 90 1.63 -14.63 4.14
C VAL A 90 3.06 -14.97 3.71
N GLN A 91 3.22 -16.14 3.08
CA GLN A 91 4.48 -16.63 2.53
C GLN A 91 4.43 -16.62 1.00
N PRO A 92 4.74 -15.49 0.34
CA PRO A 92 4.65 -15.42 -1.11
C PRO A 92 5.69 -16.34 -1.76
N ARG A 93 5.26 -17.08 -2.79
CA ARG A 93 6.09 -17.94 -3.64
C ARG A 93 6.27 -17.28 -5.01
N ILE A 94 7.52 -17.15 -5.45
CA ILE A 94 7.85 -16.73 -6.82
C ILE A 94 8.14 -18.00 -7.62
N ILE A 95 7.41 -18.23 -8.70
CA ILE A 95 7.65 -19.32 -9.64
C ILE A 95 8.12 -18.68 -10.94
N GLU A 96 9.43 -18.68 -11.16
CA GLU A 96 10.03 -18.16 -12.39
C GLU A 96 9.84 -19.18 -13.51
N ASN A 97 9.58 -18.69 -14.73
CA ASN A 97 9.43 -19.53 -15.92
C ASN A 97 8.44 -20.68 -15.73
N TYR A 98 7.28 -20.39 -15.14
CA TYR A 98 6.20 -21.36 -14.91
C TYR A 98 5.96 -22.26 -16.14
N ASP A 99 6.03 -23.57 -15.93
CA ASP A 99 6.04 -24.60 -16.96
C ASP A 99 4.63 -25.13 -17.29
N GLY A 100 3.60 -24.65 -16.60
CA GLY A 100 2.22 -25.08 -16.77
C GLY A 100 1.79 -26.25 -15.88
N GLY A 101 2.66 -26.74 -14.98
CA GLY A 101 2.34 -27.79 -14.01
C GLY A 101 1.60 -27.30 -12.76
N ASP A 102 1.30 -28.22 -11.83
CA ASP A 102 0.59 -27.87 -10.59
C ASP A 102 1.46 -27.03 -9.61
N VAL A 103 0.81 -26.17 -8.80
CA VAL A 103 1.44 -25.17 -7.90
C VAL A 103 1.04 -25.33 -6.44
#